data_AF-A0A259S568-F1
#
_entry.id   AF-A0A259S568-F1
#
_cell.length_a   1.000
_cell.length_b   1.000
_cell.length_c   1.000
_cell.angle_alpha   90.00
_cell.angle_beta   90.00
_cell.angle_gamma   90.00
#
_symmetry.space_group_name_H-M   'P 1'
#
loop_
_entity.id
_entity.type
_entity.pdbx_description
1 polymer ?
#
loop_
_entity_poly.entity_id
_entity_poly.type
_entity_poly.pdbx_seq_one_letter_code
_entity_poly.pdbx_strand_id
1 'polypeptide(L)'
;MLLLTGLLLIIFAVGYVTMARYLDKPGGLYAFVRAGLGSRMGDGASYVAGAVYALIAAGSIGAFAVFANQAARNLLGVDIPWTVWAAIAIIGMAVLGYRNVDLGAKVLGIIISLEIGMLLLVSLAIIVRGGAHGLTLEPLAPSNMFGSSMGTMFAISLAAFAGFEATVMYADEVTDRTKTIRRATYGSVALLAIMYAFAAWAIVMAYGTNEAVAAANADPINLFFSAASQYLGPWASVVMQVLVVSSWFATILAFH
;
A
#
# COMPACT_ATOMS: atom_id res chain seq x y z
N MET A 1 14.26 -6.87 -1.36
CA MET A 1 13.94 -5.53 -1.90
C MET A 1 13.16 -4.67 -0.92
N LEU A 2 11.96 -5.06 -0.49
CA LEU A 2 11.11 -4.28 0.44
C LEU A 2 11.84 -3.77 1.71
N LEU A 3 12.64 -4.63 2.36
CA LEU A 3 13.44 -4.23 3.54
C LEU A 3 14.52 -3.19 3.21
N LEU A 4 15.18 -3.30 2.05
CA LEU A 4 16.16 -2.31 1.60
C LEU A 4 15.47 -0.97 1.31
N THR A 5 14.33 -0.99 0.62
CA THR A 5 13.54 0.22 0.37
C THR A 5 13.10 0.87 1.68
N GLY A 6 12.60 0.08 2.64
CA GLY A 6 12.24 0.57 3.97
C GLY A 6 13.43 1.19 4.72
N LEU A 7 14.61 0.57 4.68
CA LEU A 7 15.82 1.12 5.27
C LEU A 7 16.23 2.46 4.64
N LEU A 8 16.21 2.54 3.31
CA LEU A 8 16.52 3.78 2.58
C LEU A 8 15.50 4.88 2.90
N LEU A 9 14.22 4.53 3.02
CA LEU A 9 13.16 5.45 3.40
C LEU A 9 13.28 5.92 4.86
N ILE A 10 13.75 5.07 5.77
CA ILE A 10 14.08 5.49 7.15
C ILE A 10 15.22 6.51 7.14
N ILE A 11 16.28 6.28 6.35
CA ILE A 11 17.38 7.23 6.21
C ILE A 11 16.88 8.55 5.64
N PHE A 12 16.05 8.50 4.59
CA PHE A 12 15.39 9.68 4.03
C PHE A 12 14.52 10.40 5.07
N ALA A 13 13.76 9.65 5.87
CA ALA A 13 12.87 10.18 6.90
C ALA A 13 13.64 10.98 7.98
N VAL A 14 14.92 10.69 8.22
CA VAL A 14 15.76 11.50 9.11
C VAL A 14 15.85 12.94 8.63
N GLY A 15 16.19 13.16 7.36
CA GLY A 15 16.25 14.49 6.76
C GLY A 15 14.87 15.13 6.70
N TYR A 16 13.87 14.37 6.25
CA TYR A 16 12.49 14.83 6.09
C TYR A 16 11.87 15.35 7.39
N VAL A 17 11.92 14.55 8.46
CA VAL A 17 11.37 14.91 9.77
C VAL A 17 12.18 16.04 10.42
N THR A 18 13.48 16.14 10.13
CA THR A 18 14.31 17.25 10.64
C THR A 18 13.89 18.57 9.99
N MET A 19 13.74 18.61 8.66
CA MET A 19 13.26 19.80 7.94
C MET A 19 11.86 20.22 8.39
N ALA A 20 10.97 19.27 8.68
CA ALA A 20 9.60 19.53 9.16
C ALA A 20 9.52 20.30 10.49
N ARG A 21 10.62 20.37 11.26
CA ARG A 21 10.71 21.17 12.50
C ARG A 21 11.01 22.65 12.25
N TYR A 22 11.55 22.99 11.08
CA TYR A 22 11.99 24.34 10.75
C TYR A 22 10.99 25.10 9.87
N LEU A 23 9.97 24.41 9.36
CA LEU A 23 8.92 24.99 8.52
C LEU A 23 7.58 24.85 9.22
N ASP A 24 7.05 25.99 9.67
CA ASP A 24 5.76 26.03 10.39
C ASP A 24 4.58 25.78 9.45
N LYS A 25 4.70 26.14 8.16
CA LYS A 25 3.61 26.05 7.20
C LYS A 25 3.39 24.62 6.71
N PRO A 26 2.15 24.10 6.76
CA PRO A 26 1.79 22.85 6.11
C PRO A 26 1.97 23.00 4.59
N GLY A 27 2.68 22.06 3.99
CA GLY A 27 2.98 22.06 2.55
C GLY A 27 3.89 20.94 2.08
N GLY A 28 4.24 20.02 2.98
CA GLY A 28 5.03 18.82 2.67
C GLY A 28 6.30 19.12 1.86
N LEU A 29 6.56 18.30 0.84
CA LEU A 29 7.74 18.41 -0.01
C LEU A 29 7.83 19.75 -0.77
N TYR A 30 6.71 20.33 -1.19
CA TYR A 30 6.70 21.64 -1.86
C TYR A 30 7.32 22.73 -0.99
N ALA A 31 6.91 22.79 0.29
CA ALA A 31 7.44 23.78 1.23
C ALA A 31 8.95 23.62 1.45
N PHE A 32 9.44 22.37 1.54
CA PHE A 32 10.87 22.07 1.66
C PHE A 32 11.66 22.50 0.43
N VAL A 33 11.20 22.14 -0.77
CA VAL A 33 11.88 22.49 -2.03
C VAL A 33 11.90 24.00 -2.24
N ARG A 34 10.78 24.69 -1.96
CA ARG A 34 10.69 26.14 -2.11
C ARG A 34 11.63 26.88 -1.15
N ALA A 35 11.72 26.41 0.10
CA ALA A 35 12.60 27.02 1.10
C ALA A 35 14.09 26.80 0.81
N GLY A 36 14.47 25.61 0.30
CA GLY A 36 15.87 25.26 0.04
C GLY A 36 16.39 25.71 -1.34
N LEU A 37 15.57 25.60 -2.38
CA LEU A 37 15.98 25.79 -3.79
C LEU A 37 15.29 26.99 -4.48
N GLY A 38 14.45 27.73 -3.74
CA GLY A 38 13.75 28.91 -4.24
C GLY A 38 12.43 28.61 -4.94
N SER A 39 11.70 29.69 -5.27
CA SER A 39 10.31 29.58 -5.75
C SER A 39 10.16 28.77 -7.04
N ARG A 40 11.04 28.97 -8.03
CA ARG A 40 10.92 28.29 -9.34
C ARG A 40 10.98 26.76 -9.21
N MET A 41 11.90 26.25 -8.38
CA MET A 41 12.02 24.81 -8.12
C MET A 41 10.85 24.30 -7.27
N GLY A 42 10.38 25.10 -6.31
CA GLY A 42 9.18 24.82 -5.54
C GLY A 42 7.96 24.64 -6.44
N ASP A 43 7.70 25.61 -7.31
CA ASP A 43 6.56 25.58 -8.24
C ASP A 43 6.66 24.38 -9.20
N GLY A 44 7.86 24.07 -9.71
CA GLY A 44 8.08 22.84 -10.49
C GLY A 44 7.73 21.57 -9.71
N ALA A 45 8.15 21.48 -8.44
CA ALA A 45 7.85 20.33 -7.59
C ALA A 45 6.35 20.19 -7.28
N SER A 46 5.60 21.30 -7.14
CA SER A 46 4.15 21.22 -6.92
C SER A 46 3.40 20.72 -8.15
N TYR A 47 3.78 21.15 -9.36
CA TYR A 47 3.18 20.61 -10.60
C TYR A 47 3.47 19.12 -10.76
N VAL A 48 4.70 18.69 -10.50
CA VAL A 48 5.07 17.26 -10.56
C VAL A 48 4.28 16.47 -9.51
N ALA A 49 4.20 16.96 -8.27
CA ALA A 49 3.42 16.30 -7.22
C ALA A 49 1.94 16.19 -7.60
N GLY A 50 1.32 17.26 -8.11
CA GLY A 50 -0.06 17.26 -8.57
C GLY A 50 -0.31 16.25 -9.68
N ALA A 51 0.58 16.17 -10.67
CA ALA A 51 0.48 15.19 -11.74
C ALA A 51 0.61 13.74 -11.22
N VAL A 52 1.55 13.50 -10.29
CA VAL A 52 1.73 12.18 -9.68
C VAL A 52 0.50 11.77 -8.86
N TYR A 53 -0.06 12.64 -8.03
CA TYR A 53 -1.27 12.34 -7.27
C TYR A 53 -2.48 12.07 -8.17
N ALA A 54 -2.65 12.84 -9.25
CA ALA A 54 -3.70 12.58 -10.23
C ALA A 54 -3.55 11.20 -10.91
N LEU A 55 -2.32 10.80 -11.24
CA LEU A 55 -2.03 9.47 -11.79
C LEU A 55 -2.27 8.36 -10.77
N ILE A 56 -1.93 8.57 -9.49
CA ILE A 56 -2.22 7.61 -8.41
C ILE A 56 -3.73 7.45 -8.24
N ALA A 57 -4.49 8.54 -8.24
CA ALA A 57 -5.95 8.50 -8.18
C ALA A 57 -6.55 7.71 -9.35
N ALA A 58 -6.11 8.01 -10.58
CA ALA A 58 -6.55 7.29 -11.78
C ALA A 58 -6.18 5.80 -11.75
N GLY A 59 -4.96 5.47 -11.31
CA GLY A 59 -4.50 4.09 -11.14
C GLY A 59 -5.31 3.33 -10.08
N SER A 60 -5.68 4.00 -9.00
CA SER A 60 -6.49 3.43 -7.92
C SER A 60 -7.91 3.07 -8.38
N ILE A 61 -8.51 3.86 -9.30
CA ILE A 61 -9.78 3.50 -9.95
C ILE A 61 -9.64 2.20 -10.75
N GLY A 62 -8.55 2.04 -11.50
CA GLY A 62 -8.26 0.82 -12.24
C GLY A 62 -8.10 -0.39 -11.31
N ALA A 63 -7.32 -0.25 -10.24
CA ALA A 63 -7.13 -1.30 -9.25
C ALA A 63 -8.45 -1.70 -8.57
N PHE A 64 -9.23 -0.70 -8.11
CA PHE A 64 -10.56 -0.94 -7.56
C PHE A 64 -11.44 -1.72 -8.54
N ALA A 65 -11.49 -1.31 -9.81
CA ALA A 65 -12.34 -1.94 -10.80
C ALA A 65 -11.98 -3.42 -11.05
N VAL A 66 -10.69 -3.75 -11.06
CA VAL A 66 -10.21 -5.13 -11.19
C VAL A 66 -10.59 -5.98 -9.99
N PHE A 67 -10.31 -5.50 -8.77
CA PHE A 67 -10.63 -6.25 -7.55
C PHE A 67 -12.13 -6.35 -7.28
N ALA A 68 -12.90 -5.30 -7.59
CA ALA A 68 -14.35 -5.31 -7.48
C ALA A 68 -14.99 -6.28 -8.47
N ASN A 69 -14.50 -6.32 -9.71
CA ASN A 69 -14.96 -7.32 -10.67
C ASN A 69 -14.63 -8.75 -10.21
N GLN A 70 -13.40 -8.98 -9.73
CA GLN A 70 -13.01 -10.28 -9.20
C GLN A 70 -13.89 -10.71 -8.02
N ALA A 71 -14.15 -9.80 -7.08
CA ALA A 71 -15.02 -10.05 -5.94
C ALA A 71 -16.46 -10.33 -6.37
N ALA A 72 -17.01 -9.57 -7.32
CA ALA A 72 -18.36 -9.80 -7.83
C ALA A 72 -18.51 -11.15 -8.54
N ARG A 73 -17.52 -11.53 -9.35
CA ARG A 73 -17.46 -12.84 -9.99
C ARG A 73 -17.41 -13.98 -8.97
N ASN A 74 -16.52 -13.87 -7.98
CA ASN A 74 -16.30 -14.92 -6.99
C ASN A 74 -17.46 -15.06 -5.99
N LEU A 75 -18.06 -13.95 -5.55
CA LEU A 75 -19.03 -13.93 -4.45
C LEU A 75 -20.49 -13.96 -4.93
N LEU A 76 -20.78 -13.31 -6.06
CA LEU A 76 -22.13 -13.13 -6.57
C LEU A 76 -22.38 -13.91 -7.87
N GLY A 77 -21.33 -14.48 -8.48
CA GLY A 77 -21.44 -15.11 -9.80
C GLY A 77 -21.70 -14.10 -10.92
N VAL A 78 -21.46 -12.82 -10.67
CA VAL A 78 -21.76 -11.72 -11.60
C VAL A 78 -20.51 -11.38 -12.39
N ASP A 79 -20.57 -11.55 -13.71
CA ASP A 79 -19.50 -11.15 -14.62
C ASP A 79 -19.90 -9.91 -15.42
N ILE A 80 -19.38 -8.75 -15.01
CA ILE A 80 -19.62 -7.47 -15.67
C ILE A 80 -18.26 -6.88 -16.08
N PRO A 81 -18.16 -6.15 -17.21
CA PRO A 81 -16.93 -5.49 -17.60
C PRO A 81 -16.37 -4.58 -16.49
N TRP A 82 -15.05 -4.62 -16.29
CA TRP A 82 -14.35 -3.78 -15.30
C TRP A 82 -14.62 -2.28 -15.49
N THR A 83 -14.94 -1.84 -16.72
CA THR A 83 -15.30 -0.46 -17.03
C THR A 83 -16.55 0.01 -16.28
N VAL A 84 -17.49 -0.88 -16.00
CA VAL A 84 -18.68 -0.56 -15.20
C VAL A 84 -18.29 -0.31 -13.74
N TRP A 85 -17.41 -1.15 -13.18
CA TRP A 85 -16.88 -0.95 -11.83
C TRP A 85 -16.07 0.34 -11.71
N ALA A 86 -15.30 0.69 -12.74
CA ALA A 86 -14.58 1.97 -12.80
C ALA A 86 -15.56 3.15 -12.84
N ALA A 87 -16.63 3.08 -13.64
CA ALA A 87 -17.67 4.11 -13.68
C ALA A 87 -18.39 4.25 -12.34
N ILE A 88 -18.69 3.14 -11.65
CA ILE A 88 -19.26 3.13 -10.30
C ILE A 88 -18.32 3.85 -9.32
N ALA A 89 -17.01 3.56 -9.37
CA ALA A 89 -16.04 4.22 -8.52
C ALA A 89 -15.98 5.74 -8.76
N ILE A 90 -15.96 6.17 -10.02
CA ILE A 90 -15.95 7.59 -10.41
C ILE A 90 -17.22 8.31 -9.93
N ILE A 91 -18.40 7.72 -10.16
CA ILE A 91 -19.67 8.29 -9.73
C ILE A 91 -19.74 8.34 -8.20
N GLY A 92 -19.34 7.26 -7.52
CA GLY A 92 -19.29 7.21 -6.06
C GLY A 92 -18.38 8.28 -5.47
N MET A 93 -17.17 8.41 -6.01
CA MET A 93 -16.22 9.46 -5.65
C MET A 93 -16.80 10.86 -5.90
N ALA A 94 -17.39 11.12 -7.07
CA ALA A 94 -17.97 12.42 -7.40
C ALA A 94 -19.13 12.80 -6.47
N VAL A 95 -20.01 11.84 -6.15
CA VAL A 95 -21.16 12.07 -5.26
C VAL A 95 -20.72 12.31 -3.82
N LEU A 96 -19.79 11.49 -3.30
CA LEU A 96 -19.31 11.62 -1.93
C LEU A 96 -18.43 12.86 -1.74
N GLY A 97 -17.56 13.15 -2.71
CA GLY A 97 -16.76 14.37 -2.74
C GLY A 97 -17.62 15.62 -2.82
N TYR A 98 -18.66 15.64 -3.66
CA TYR A 98 -19.62 16.76 -3.71
C TYR A 98 -20.34 16.99 -2.37
N ARG A 99 -20.56 15.92 -1.60
CA ARG A 99 -21.19 15.98 -0.27
C ARG A 99 -20.20 16.26 0.87
N ASN A 100 -18.91 16.42 0.59
CA ASN A 100 -17.84 16.56 1.60
C ASN A 100 -17.89 15.44 2.66
N VAL A 101 -18.16 14.21 2.22
CA VAL A 101 -18.20 13.05 3.12
C VAL A 101 -16.80 12.47 3.22
N ASP A 102 -16.06 12.91 4.23
CA ASP A 102 -14.78 12.30 4.57
C ASP A 102 -15.01 10.96 5.27
N LEU A 103 -14.37 9.90 4.76
CA LEU A 103 -14.23 8.66 5.52
C LEU A 103 -13.41 8.98 6.76
N GLY A 104 -14.08 9.09 7.92
CA GLY A 104 -13.41 9.45 9.16
C GLY A 104 -12.23 8.53 9.46
N ALA A 105 -11.11 9.10 9.93
CA ALA A 105 -9.86 8.38 10.22
C ALA A 105 -10.05 7.12 11.08
N LYS A 106 -11.10 7.08 11.93
CA LYS A 106 -11.49 5.90 12.70
C LYS A 106 -11.93 4.72 11.83
N VAL A 107 -12.76 4.97 10.81
CA VAL A 107 -13.26 3.92 9.90
C VAL A 107 -12.11 3.37 9.07
N LEU A 108 -11.29 4.27 8.51
CA LEU A 108 -10.10 3.87 7.76
C LEU A 108 -9.12 3.07 8.63
N GLY A 109 -8.90 3.52 9.87
CA GLY A 109 -8.06 2.81 10.83
C GLY A 109 -8.57 1.41 11.16
N ILE A 110 -9.90 1.22 11.26
CA ILE A 110 -10.49 -0.11 11.46
C ILE A 110 -10.25 -1.00 10.24
N ILE A 111 -10.51 -0.51 9.02
CA ILE A 111 -10.31 -1.28 7.78
C ILE A 111 -8.84 -1.72 7.67
N ILE A 112 -7.90 -0.77 7.83
CA ILE A 112 -6.46 -1.06 7.77
C ILE A 112 -6.05 -2.08 8.85
N SER A 113 -6.59 -1.95 10.07
CA SER A 113 -6.28 -2.89 11.15
C SER A 113 -6.78 -4.30 10.84
N LEU A 114 -7.97 -4.42 10.23
CA LEU A 114 -8.51 -5.70 9.77
C LEU A 114 -7.70 -6.29 8.63
N GLU A 115 -7.24 -5.47 7.68
CA GLU A 115 -6.37 -5.91 6.58
C GLU A 115 -5.04 -6.44 7.09
N ILE A 116 -4.37 -5.68 7.95
CA ILE A 116 -3.13 -6.11 8.60
C ILE A 116 -3.35 -7.39 9.39
N GLY A 117 -4.45 -7.45 10.16
CA GLY A 117 -4.82 -8.63 10.92
C GLY A 117 -4.99 -9.87 10.04
N MET A 118 -5.71 -9.75 8.91
CA MET A 118 -5.91 -10.84 7.97
C MET A 118 -4.60 -11.29 7.30
N LEU A 119 -3.75 -10.35 6.89
CA LEU A 119 -2.44 -10.67 6.29
C LEU A 119 -1.55 -11.41 7.28
N LEU A 120 -1.51 -10.99 8.54
CA LEU A 120 -0.78 -11.68 9.59
C LEU A 120 -1.36 -13.06 9.86
N LEU A 121 -2.69 -13.18 9.93
CA LEU A 121 -3.38 -14.42 10.21
C LEU A 121 -3.11 -15.47 9.11
N VAL A 122 -3.17 -15.07 7.83
CA VAL A 122 -2.78 -15.92 6.69
C VAL A 122 -1.30 -16.30 6.77
N SER A 123 -0.43 -15.33 7.00
CA SER A 123 1.02 -15.57 7.06
C SER A 123 1.40 -16.55 8.17
N LEU A 124 0.80 -16.40 9.36
CA LEU A 124 1.00 -17.30 10.49
C LEU A 124 0.43 -18.71 10.20
N ALA A 125 -0.72 -18.82 9.55
CA ALA A 125 -1.28 -20.11 9.17
C ALA A 125 -0.38 -20.87 8.19
N ILE A 126 0.26 -20.17 7.25
CA ILE A 126 1.24 -20.75 6.33
C ILE A 126 2.42 -21.35 7.09
N ILE A 127 2.96 -20.61 8.07
CA ILE A 127 4.08 -21.05 8.91
C ILE A 127 3.69 -22.27 9.74
N VAL A 128 2.55 -22.22 10.44
CA VAL A 128 2.08 -23.31 11.31
C VAL A 128 1.83 -24.59 10.52
N ARG A 129 1.35 -24.47 9.27
CA ARG A 129 1.15 -25.61 8.37
C ARG A 129 2.41 -26.02 7.60
N GLY A 130 3.54 -25.34 7.80
CA GLY A 130 4.85 -25.71 7.25
C GLY A 130 5.13 -25.29 5.80
N GLY A 131 4.30 -24.45 5.18
CA GLY A 131 4.42 -24.09 3.76
C GLY A 131 4.15 -25.27 2.81
N ALA A 132 4.38 -25.09 1.52
CA ALA A 132 4.19 -26.15 0.51
C ALA A 132 5.30 -27.21 0.56
N HIS A 133 6.56 -26.79 0.73
CA HIS A 133 7.75 -27.63 0.67
C HIS A 133 8.67 -27.47 1.89
N GLY A 134 8.13 -26.99 3.00
CA GLY A 134 8.91 -26.58 4.17
C GLY A 134 9.22 -25.08 4.15
N LEU A 135 9.63 -24.57 5.31
CA LEU A 135 9.99 -23.16 5.48
C LEU A 135 11.48 -22.97 5.18
N THR A 136 11.79 -21.99 4.34
CA THR A 136 13.16 -21.62 3.98
C THR A 136 13.32 -20.10 3.98
N LEU A 137 14.53 -19.64 4.30
CA LEU A 137 14.92 -18.22 4.21
C LEU A 137 15.58 -17.87 2.87
N GLU A 138 15.63 -18.81 1.93
CA GLU A 138 16.16 -18.60 0.58
C GLU A 138 15.62 -17.33 -0.10
N PRO A 139 14.30 -16.99 -0.04
CA PRO A 139 13.81 -15.76 -0.66
C PRO A 139 14.41 -14.48 -0.09
N LEU A 140 14.94 -14.51 1.14
CA LEU A 140 15.59 -13.39 1.81
C LEU A 140 17.09 -13.31 1.51
N ALA A 141 17.65 -14.25 0.75
CA ALA A 141 19.06 -14.22 0.38
C ALA A 141 19.40 -12.93 -0.36
N PRO A 142 20.48 -12.20 0.04
CA PRO A 142 20.88 -10.97 -0.64
C PRO A 142 21.20 -11.15 -2.13
N SER A 143 21.57 -12.35 -2.57
CA SER A 143 21.78 -12.66 -3.99
C SER A 143 20.55 -12.41 -4.85
N ASN A 144 19.34 -12.62 -4.30
CA ASN A 144 18.08 -12.41 -5.02
C ASN A 144 17.75 -10.93 -5.27
N MET A 145 18.55 -10.03 -4.68
CA MET A 145 18.41 -8.59 -4.85
C MET A 145 19.13 -8.09 -6.10
N PHE A 146 20.24 -8.71 -6.47
CA PHE A 146 21.14 -8.24 -7.51
C PHE A 146 20.87 -8.99 -8.81
N GLY A 147 19.74 -8.69 -9.44
CA GLY A 147 19.32 -9.24 -10.74
C GLY A 147 19.05 -8.15 -11.77
N SER A 148 18.79 -8.57 -13.02
CA SER A 148 18.44 -7.66 -14.12
C SER A 148 17.18 -6.82 -13.88
N SER A 149 16.28 -7.30 -13.01
CA SER A 149 15.03 -6.62 -12.63
C SER A 149 15.15 -5.72 -11.39
N MET A 150 16.35 -5.56 -10.81
CA MET A 150 16.55 -4.82 -9.55
C MET A 150 15.93 -3.42 -9.58
N GLY A 151 16.13 -2.66 -10.67
CA GLY A 151 15.59 -1.32 -10.83
C GLY A 151 14.05 -1.28 -10.78
N THR A 152 13.40 -2.19 -11.51
CA THR A 152 11.94 -2.30 -11.53
C THR A 152 11.39 -2.75 -10.18
N MET A 153 12.01 -3.74 -9.54
CA MET A 153 11.59 -4.20 -8.21
C MET A 153 11.76 -3.10 -7.16
N PHE A 154 12.82 -2.29 -7.27
CA PHE A 154 13.04 -1.16 -6.40
C PHE A 154 11.98 -0.06 -6.59
N ALA A 155 11.65 0.28 -7.85
CA ALA A 155 10.62 1.26 -8.17
C ALA A 155 9.22 0.84 -7.67
N ILE A 156 8.84 -0.42 -7.90
CA ILE A 156 7.57 -0.99 -7.40
C ILE A 156 7.57 -1.02 -5.88
N SER A 157 8.69 -1.42 -5.26
CA SER A 157 8.81 -1.40 -3.81
C SER A 157 8.61 0.01 -3.29
N LEU A 158 9.23 1.03 -3.89
CA LEU A 158 9.09 2.42 -3.46
C LEU A 158 7.63 2.90 -3.57
N ALA A 159 6.94 2.54 -4.65
CA ALA A 159 5.52 2.85 -4.84
C ALA A 159 4.64 2.22 -3.74
N ALA A 160 4.97 1.01 -3.25
CA ALA A 160 4.24 0.36 -2.16
C ALA A 160 4.33 1.11 -0.82
N PHE A 161 5.36 1.95 -0.62
CA PHE A 161 5.50 2.79 0.57
C PHE A 161 4.95 4.21 0.39
N ALA A 162 4.34 4.53 -0.75
CA ALA A 162 3.77 5.86 -0.99
C ALA A 162 2.78 6.25 0.12
N GLY A 163 2.82 7.52 0.52
CA GLY A 163 1.93 8.07 1.56
C GLY A 163 2.56 8.15 2.96
N PHE A 164 3.75 7.60 3.20
CA PHE A 164 4.44 7.78 4.49
C PHE A 164 4.81 9.26 4.75
N GLU A 165 4.97 10.04 3.68
CA GLU A 165 5.23 11.48 3.70
C GLU A 165 4.01 12.30 4.17
N ALA A 166 2.80 11.74 4.12
CA ALA A 166 1.59 12.45 4.49
C ALA A 166 1.53 12.79 6.00
N THR A 167 2.33 12.12 6.84
CA THR A 167 2.36 12.37 8.29
C THR A 167 2.72 13.81 8.66
N VAL A 168 3.52 14.49 7.84
CA VAL A 168 3.89 15.90 8.07
C VAL A 168 2.76 16.86 7.66
N MET A 169 1.81 16.44 6.83
CA MET A 169 0.67 17.26 6.45
C MET A 169 -0.34 17.38 7.59
N TYR A 170 -0.48 16.34 8.41
CA TYR A 170 -1.34 16.31 9.60
C TYR A 170 -0.66 16.88 10.86
N ALA A 171 0.41 17.66 10.67
CA ALA A 171 1.19 18.21 11.78
C ALA A 171 0.38 19.11 12.72
N ASP A 172 -0.65 19.75 12.20
CA ASP A 172 -1.49 20.71 12.93
C ASP A 172 -2.64 20.03 13.69
N GLU A 173 -2.88 18.74 13.45
CA GLU A 173 -3.94 17.96 14.11
C GLU A 173 -3.46 17.18 15.35
N VAL A 174 -2.14 17.22 15.62
CA VAL A 174 -1.52 16.40 16.67
C VAL A 174 -1.01 17.24 17.84
N THR A 175 -1.26 16.78 19.07
CA THR A 175 -0.91 17.52 20.30
C THR A 175 0.59 17.77 20.46
N ASP A 176 1.44 16.76 20.27
CA ASP A 176 2.90 16.88 20.27
C ASP A 176 3.44 16.65 18.86
N ARG A 177 3.42 17.71 18.04
CA ARG A 177 3.87 17.71 16.64
C ARG A 177 5.21 17.01 16.46
N THR A 178 6.21 17.35 17.27
CA THR A 178 7.57 16.84 17.08
C THR A 178 7.72 15.34 17.38
N LYS A 179 7.14 14.87 18.48
CA LYS A 179 7.27 13.46 18.88
C LYS A 179 6.33 12.57 18.08
N THR A 180 5.11 13.03 17.84
CA THR A 180 4.08 12.26 17.13
C THR A 180 4.45 12.07 15.68
N ILE A 181 4.84 13.12 14.94
CA ILE A 181 5.28 12.98 13.54
C ILE A 181 6.47 12.04 13.45
N ARG A 182 7.49 12.24 14.31
CA ARG A 182 8.68 11.38 14.29
C ARG A 182 8.33 9.91 14.50
N ARG A 183 7.52 9.62 15.52
CA ARG A 183 7.11 8.24 15.84
C ARG A 183 6.21 7.66 14.75
N ALA A 184 5.30 8.45 14.20
CA ALA A 184 4.40 8.03 13.14
C ALA A 184 5.17 7.70 11.85
N THR A 185 6.08 8.58 11.40
CA THR A 185 6.86 8.36 10.17
C THR A 185 7.79 7.15 10.28
N TYR A 186 8.57 7.03 11.35
CA TYR A 186 9.45 5.87 11.50
C TYR A 186 8.66 4.58 11.77
N GLY A 187 7.60 4.69 12.58
CA GLY A 187 6.73 3.56 12.89
C GLY A 187 6.02 3.02 11.67
N SER A 188 5.48 3.90 10.81
CA SER A 188 4.79 3.48 9.57
C SER A 188 5.77 2.83 8.60
N VAL A 189 6.93 3.44 8.32
CA VAL A 189 7.91 2.86 7.39
C VAL A 189 8.44 1.52 7.91
N ALA A 190 8.76 1.42 9.20
CA ALA A 190 9.24 0.16 9.79
C ALA A 190 8.16 -0.93 9.76
N LEU A 191 6.92 -0.58 10.13
CA LEU A 191 5.79 -1.50 10.08
C LEU A 191 5.55 -2.01 8.67
N LEU A 192 5.45 -1.12 7.68
CA LEU A 192 5.25 -1.49 6.28
C LEU A 192 6.38 -2.36 5.75
N ALA A 193 7.64 -2.02 6.05
CA ALA A 193 8.78 -2.79 5.56
C ALA A 193 8.80 -4.21 6.11
N ILE A 194 8.58 -4.37 7.41
CA ILE A 194 8.54 -5.68 8.06
C ILE A 194 7.32 -6.45 7.58
N MET A 195 6.14 -5.82 7.59
CA MET A 195 4.87 -6.45 7.22
C MET A 195 4.88 -6.93 5.78
N TYR A 196 5.25 -6.07 4.83
CA TYR A 196 5.27 -6.44 3.41
C TYR A 196 6.31 -7.50 3.12
N ALA A 197 7.51 -7.41 3.72
CA ALA A 197 8.53 -8.44 3.54
C ALA A 197 8.08 -9.78 4.11
N PHE A 198 7.44 -9.77 5.29
CA PHE A 198 6.92 -10.95 5.95
C PHE A 198 5.77 -11.60 5.16
N ALA A 199 4.78 -10.81 4.74
CA ALA A 199 3.65 -11.30 3.95
C ALA A 199 4.10 -11.84 2.58
N ALA A 200 5.01 -11.14 1.89
CA ALA A 200 5.57 -11.60 0.63
C ALA A 200 6.36 -12.91 0.81
N TRP A 201 7.19 -13.01 1.85
CA TRP A 201 7.91 -14.24 2.17
C TRP A 201 6.94 -15.39 2.49
N ALA A 202 5.90 -15.14 3.28
CA ALA A 202 4.90 -16.15 3.63
C ALA A 202 4.17 -16.66 2.38
N ILE A 203 3.78 -15.78 1.44
CA ILE A 203 3.18 -16.21 0.17
C ILE A 203 4.15 -17.04 -0.66
N VAL A 204 5.44 -16.70 -0.72
CA VAL A 204 6.42 -17.57 -1.39
C VAL A 204 6.49 -18.95 -0.72
N MET A 205 6.42 -19.03 0.61
CA MET A 205 6.36 -20.31 1.33
C MET A 205 5.05 -21.08 1.10
N ALA A 206 3.94 -20.38 0.85
CA ALA A 206 2.64 -20.99 0.59
C ALA A 206 2.62 -21.77 -0.74
N TYR A 207 3.36 -21.29 -1.74
CA TYR A 207 3.45 -21.93 -3.06
C TYR A 207 4.72 -22.75 -3.26
N GLY A 208 5.80 -22.47 -2.52
CA GLY A 208 7.12 -23.05 -2.74
C GLY A 208 8.05 -22.11 -3.53
N THR A 209 9.36 -22.19 -3.29
CA THR A 209 10.34 -21.25 -3.88
C THR A 209 10.44 -21.38 -5.40
N ASN A 210 10.21 -22.57 -5.96
CA ASN A 210 10.31 -22.82 -7.40
C ASN A 210 9.01 -22.46 -8.13
N GLU A 211 7.87 -22.67 -7.48
CA GLU A 211 6.54 -22.55 -8.07
C GLU A 211 5.91 -21.17 -7.85
N ALA A 212 6.35 -20.41 -6.84
CA ALA A 212 5.75 -19.12 -6.48
C ALA A 212 5.71 -18.12 -7.65
N VAL A 213 6.78 -18.06 -8.46
CA VAL A 213 6.82 -17.16 -9.62
C VAL A 213 5.85 -17.62 -10.72
N ALA A 214 5.77 -18.93 -10.96
CA ALA A 214 4.84 -19.49 -11.94
C ALA A 214 3.38 -19.25 -11.50
N ALA A 215 3.06 -19.47 -10.22
CA ALA A 215 1.76 -19.20 -9.64
C ALA A 215 1.39 -17.72 -9.74
N ALA A 216 2.34 -16.82 -9.43
CA ALA A 216 2.14 -15.38 -9.53
C ALA A 216 1.91 -14.90 -10.98
N ASN A 217 2.55 -15.52 -11.96
CA ASN A 217 2.32 -15.19 -13.37
C ASN A 217 1.01 -15.77 -13.91
N ALA A 218 0.59 -16.93 -13.41
CA ALA A 218 -0.65 -17.58 -13.84
C ALA A 218 -1.90 -16.84 -13.32
N ASP A 219 -1.90 -16.44 -12.04
CA ASP A 219 -3.02 -15.70 -11.44
C ASP A 219 -2.53 -14.64 -10.43
N PRO A 220 -2.02 -13.49 -10.93
CA PRO A 220 -1.46 -12.46 -10.08
C PRO A 220 -2.51 -11.81 -9.15
N ILE A 221 -3.79 -11.80 -9.55
CA ILE A 221 -4.87 -11.16 -8.80
C ILE A 221 -5.30 -12.05 -7.65
N ASN A 222 -5.48 -13.37 -7.88
CA ASN A 222 -5.94 -14.28 -6.84
C ASN A 222 -4.84 -14.90 -5.99
N LEU A 223 -3.56 -14.68 -6.28
CA LEU A 223 -2.44 -15.33 -5.58
C LEU A 223 -2.60 -15.33 -4.05
N PHE A 224 -2.89 -14.16 -3.46
CA PHE A 224 -3.09 -14.00 -2.01
C PHE A 224 -4.43 -14.59 -1.53
N PHE A 225 -5.51 -14.42 -2.30
CA PHE A 225 -6.83 -14.94 -1.98
C PHE A 225 -6.89 -16.47 -1.99
N SER A 226 -6.21 -17.09 -2.95
CA SER A 226 -6.07 -18.54 -3.08
C SER A 226 -5.24 -19.12 -1.95
N ALA A 227 -4.11 -18.48 -1.59
CA ALA A 227 -3.32 -18.88 -0.42
C ALA A 227 -4.13 -18.77 0.88
N ALA A 228 -4.87 -17.68 1.07
CA ALA A 228 -5.76 -17.53 2.23
C ALA A 228 -6.82 -18.64 2.27
N SER A 229 -7.45 -18.94 1.14
CA SER A 229 -8.44 -20.03 1.05
C SER A 229 -7.84 -21.40 1.37
N GLN A 230 -6.63 -21.67 0.88
CA GLN A 230 -5.94 -22.95 1.09
C GLN A 230 -5.53 -23.16 2.57
N TYR A 231 -5.01 -22.12 3.22
CA TYR A 231 -4.43 -22.25 4.56
C TYR A 231 -5.41 -21.98 5.70
N LEU A 232 -6.47 -21.20 5.47
CA LEU A 232 -7.48 -20.86 6.49
C LEU A 232 -8.90 -21.32 6.15
N GLY A 233 -9.15 -21.62 4.88
CA GLY A 233 -10.46 -21.96 4.36
C GLY A 233 -11.11 -20.81 3.57
N PRO A 234 -12.20 -21.09 2.83
CA PRO A 234 -12.80 -20.16 1.87
C PRO A 234 -13.23 -18.81 2.48
N TRP A 235 -13.65 -18.80 3.75
CA TRP A 235 -14.09 -17.60 4.45
C TRP A 235 -13.01 -16.50 4.47
N ALA A 236 -11.73 -16.87 4.58
CA ALA A 236 -10.64 -15.91 4.67
C ALA A 236 -10.46 -15.15 3.36
N SER A 237 -10.62 -15.85 2.24
CA SER A 237 -10.61 -15.26 0.90
C SER A 237 -11.74 -14.26 0.71
N VAL A 238 -12.96 -14.60 1.16
CA VAL A 238 -14.12 -13.70 1.10
C VAL A 238 -13.86 -12.41 1.87
N VAL A 239 -13.38 -12.54 3.13
CA VAL A 239 -13.07 -11.37 3.97
C VAL A 239 -12.00 -10.49 3.33
N MET A 240 -10.93 -11.09 2.82
CA MET A 240 -9.86 -10.32 2.15
C MET A 240 -10.35 -9.60 0.90
N GLN A 241 -11.18 -10.25 0.07
CA GLN A 241 -11.75 -9.61 -1.13
C GLN A 241 -12.59 -8.39 -0.76
N VAL A 242 -13.45 -8.50 0.27
CA VAL A 242 -14.26 -7.36 0.75
C VAL A 242 -13.38 -6.23 1.28
N LEU A 243 -12.37 -6.56 2.09
CA LEU A 243 -11.46 -5.57 2.65
C LEU A 243 -10.69 -4.84 1.54
N VAL A 244 -10.08 -5.57 0.59
CA VAL A 244 -9.32 -4.99 -0.52
C VAL A 244 -10.18 -4.07 -1.38
N VAL A 245 -11.41 -4.45 -1.71
CA VAL A 245 -12.33 -3.59 -2.48
C VAL A 245 -12.66 -2.32 -1.69
N SER A 246 -12.94 -2.45 -0.39
CA SER A 246 -13.24 -1.28 0.45
C SER A 246 -12.04 -0.34 0.61
N SER A 247 -10.83 -0.89 0.71
CA SER A 247 -9.58 -0.15 0.89
C SER A 247 -9.17 0.61 -0.37
N TRP A 248 -9.32 -0.02 -1.55
CA TRP A 248 -9.13 0.68 -2.83
C TRP A 248 -10.15 1.79 -3.03
N PHE A 249 -11.42 1.59 -2.64
CA PHE A 249 -12.40 2.67 -2.69
C PHE A 249 -12.08 3.81 -1.74
N ALA A 250 -11.64 3.49 -0.51
CA ALA A 250 -11.18 4.49 0.44
C ALA A 250 -9.96 5.27 -0.07
N THR A 251 -9.07 4.60 -0.80
CA THR A 251 -7.91 5.22 -1.45
C THR A 251 -8.33 6.23 -2.52
N ILE A 252 -9.33 5.90 -3.34
CA ILE A 252 -9.89 6.82 -4.34
C ILE A 252 -10.46 8.07 -3.67
N LEU A 253 -11.19 7.91 -2.57
CA LEU A 253 -11.73 9.03 -1.78
C LEU A 253 -10.66 9.84 -1.04
N ALA A 254 -9.49 9.25 -0.74
CA ALA A 254 -8.41 10.00 -0.10
C ALA A 254 -7.63 10.91 -1.06
N PHE A 255 -7.67 10.61 -2.37
CA PHE A 255 -6.90 11.32 -3.40
C PHE A 255 -7.74 12.26 -4.30
N HIS A 256 -9.07 12.32 -4.13
CA HIS A 256 -9.93 13.29 -4.83
C HIS A 256 -9.82 14.70 -4.23
#